data_AF-A0A3D2L2B4-F1
#
_entry.id   AF-A0A3D2L2B4-F1
#
_cell.length_a   1.000
_cell.length_b   1.000
_cell.length_c   1.000
_cell.angle_alpha   90.00
_cell.angle_beta   90.00
_cell.angle_gamma   90.00
#
_symmetry.space_group_name_H-M   'P 1'
#
loop_
_entity.id
_entity.type
_entity.pdbx_description
1 polymer ?
#
loop_
_entity_poly.entity_id
_entity_poly.type
_entity_poly.pdbx_seq_one_letter_code
_entity_poly.pdbx_strand_id
1 'polypeptide(L)'
;MNFGDMLDAVGEMLGPEDLALAHGTRRTYWPDFTARSNRLARNLREMGIETGDKAGFYLRNQPEYTEALAACFKGRFTHVNVNYRYLADELFYIFDNSDAAVVFFDAQFTDQVELVRGRLPKLTAWVQIGGGDVPDWAVDYDCLAADGDPSPLGIDRSPEDLFFLYTGGTTGMPKGVMWSQSVWRQASREGAEKAGLPYPSTMEEFKMAVQLMGKTARQVPACPLMHGTGLFTAMGALLGGGAIITLEQNTSFDPENLWETVSEHGVTSMAIVGDAFGKPMLKALDDNPGRWDVSSVQTIVSSGVMWSAEVKQGLLKHMPQAAMMDSFGSSEAVGFGSSTTTLEGGTQTSKFEIGPNCKV
;
A
#
# COMPACT_ATOMS: atom_id res chain seq x y z
N MET A 1 -5.87 12.72 14.34
CA MET A 1 -6.44 12.63 12.98
C MET A 1 -6.52 11.17 12.58
N ASN A 2 -7.65 10.73 12.06
CA ASN A 2 -7.81 9.40 11.45
C ASN A 2 -7.57 9.50 9.92
N PHE A 3 -7.35 8.37 9.26
CA PHE A 3 -7.03 8.24 7.85
C PHE A 3 -8.21 8.59 6.93
N GLY A 4 -9.45 8.32 7.33
CA GLY A 4 -10.64 8.68 6.53
C GLY A 4 -10.76 10.19 6.36
N ASP A 5 -10.62 10.95 7.46
CA ASP A 5 -10.67 12.43 7.42
C ASP A 5 -9.48 13.02 6.65
N MET A 6 -8.31 12.39 6.74
CA MET A 6 -7.16 12.79 5.91
C MET A 6 -7.45 12.61 4.43
N LEU A 7 -8.02 11.47 4.03
CA LEU A 7 -8.36 11.20 2.63
C LEU A 7 -9.46 12.13 2.11
N ASP A 8 -10.45 12.46 2.94
CA ASP A 8 -11.48 13.44 2.58
C ASP A 8 -10.85 14.84 2.40
N ALA A 9 -9.95 15.26 3.30
CA ALA A 9 -9.21 16.51 3.17
C ALA A 9 -8.31 16.55 1.92
N VAL A 10 -7.64 15.45 1.58
CA VAL A 10 -6.86 15.34 0.35
C VAL A 10 -7.76 15.48 -0.89
N GLY A 11 -8.90 14.79 -0.90
CA GLY A 11 -9.87 14.84 -2.01
C GLY A 11 -10.48 16.22 -2.22
N GLU A 12 -10.63 17.03 -1.17
CA GLU A 12 -11.04 18.45 -1.27
C GLU A 12 -9.95 19.34 -1.89
N MET A 13 -8.68 18.99 -1.70
CA MET A 13 -7.54 19.83 -2.08
C MET A 13 -6.99 19.55 -3.47
N LEU A 14 -7.15 18.31 -3.96
CA LEU A 14 -6.59 17.85 -5.21
C LEU A 14 -7.64 17.84 -6.32
N GLY A 15 -7.21 18.29 -7.50
CA GLY A 15 -8.05 18.58 -8.64
C GLY A 15 -8.00 17.53 -9.75
N PRO A 16 -8.64 17.81 -10.90
CA PRO A 16 -8.82 16.85 -11.99
C PRO A 16 -7.51 16.41 -12.68
N GLU A 17 -6.43 17.19 -12.54
CA GLU A 17 -5.11 16.86 -13.11
C GLU A 17 -4.19 16.14 -12.12
N ASP A 18 -4.58 16.06 -10.85
CA ASP A 18 -3.78 15.44 -9.81
C ASP A 18 -4.00 13.92 -9.83
N LEU A 19 -2.99 13.17 -10.25
CA LEU A 19 -3.04 11.71 -10.38
C LEU A 19 -3.14 11.05 -9.00
N ALA A 20 -4.07 10.10 -8.84
CA ALA A 20 -4.19 9.29 -7.62
C ALA A 20 -3.69 7.86 -7.84
N LEU A 21 -4.08 7.22 -8.96
CA LEU A 21 -3.69 5.85 -9.27
C LEU A 21 -3.28 5.68 -10.72
N ALA A 22 -2.38 4.74 -10.97
CA ALA A 22 -2.00 4.30 -12.30
C ALA A 22 -1.72 2.79 -12.36
N HIS A 23 -2.07 2.18 -13.49
CA HIS A 23 -1.82 0.77 -13.77
C HIS A 23 -1.81 0.51 -15.29
N GLY A 24 -0.65 0.20 -15.85
CA GLY A 24 -0.46 0.17 -17.31
C GLY A 24 -0.91 1.49 -17.91
N THR A 25 -1.87 1.47 -18.83
CA THR A 25 -2.47 2.67 -19.45
C THR A 25 -3.62 3.29 -18.63
N ARG A 26 -4.13 2.61 -17.59
CA ARG A 26 -5.23 3.13 -16.76
C ARG A 26 -4.73 4.26 -15.85
N ARG A 27 -5.51 5.34 -15.76
CA ARG A 27 -5.24 6.50 -14.89
C ARG A 27 -6.52 6.85 -14.13
N THR A 28 -6.38 7.02 -12.82
CA THR A 28 -7.45 7.53 -11.95
C THR A 28 -6.94 8.79 -11.26
N TYR A 29 -7.69 9.88 -11.36
CA TYR A 29 -7.36 11.16 -10.75
C TYR A 29 -8.09 11.33 -9.41
N TRP A 30 -7.61 12.25 -8.58
CA TRP A 30 -8.12 12.41 -7.20
C TRP A 30 -9.64 12.62 -7.08
N PRO A 31 -10.32 13.37 -7.95
CA PRO A 31 -11.79 13.47 -7.90
C PRO A 31 -12.49 12.13 -8.11
N ASP A 32 -12.04 11.33 -9.07
CA ASP A 32 -12.62 10.01 -9.35
C ASP A 32 -12.29 9.01 -8.24
N PHE A 33 -11.04 9.00 -7.77
CA PHE A 33 -10.64 8.18 -6.63
C PHE A 33 -11.47 8.49 -5.38
N THR A 34 -11.70 9.78 -5.11
CA THR A 34 -12.51 10.24 -3.98
C THR A 34 -13.95 9.78 -4.11
N ALA A 35 -14.57 10.00 -5.28
CA ALA A 35 -15.93 9.58 -5.56
C ALA A 35 -16.12 8.06 -5.45
N ARG A 36 -15.22 7.28 -6.07
CA ARG A 36 -15.26 5.81 -6.07
C ARG A 36 -15.08 5.24 -4.66
N SER A 37 -14.09 5.72 -3.91
CA SER A 37 -13.87 5.27 -2.52
C SER A 37 -15.01 5.66 -1.58
N ASN A 38 -15.68 6.80 -1.80
CA ASN A 38 -16.86 7.20 -1.04
C ASN A 38 -18.06 6.27 -1.33
N ARG A 39 -18.35 6.01 -2.61
CA ARG A 39 -19.41 5.07 -3.01
C ARG A 39 -19.18 3.69 -2.46
N LEU A 40 -17.96 3.17 -2.62
CA LEU A 40 -17.61 1.85 -2.11
C LEU A 40 -17.83 1.74 -0.60
N ALA A 41 -17.39 2.75 0.16
CA ALA A 41 -17.60 2.76 1.61
C ALA A 41 -19.09 2.85 1.98
N ARG A 42 -19.90 3.66 1.27
CA ARG A 42 -21.36 3.77 1.49
C ARG A 42 -22.07 2.47 1.16
N ASN A 43 -21.82 1.90 -0.01
CA ASN A 43 -22.45 0.67 -0.47
C ASN A 43 -22.12 -0.51 0.45
N LEU A 44 -20.88 -0.61 0.96
CA LEU A 44 -20.55 -1.60 1.98
C LEU A 44 -21.36 -1.41 3.29
N ARG A 45 -21.60 -0.18 3.73
CA ARG A 45 -22.47 0.08 4.90
C ARG A 45 -23.92 -0.31 4.61
N GLU A 46 -24.42 -0.05 3.40
CA GLU A 46 -25.76 -0.47 2.97
C GLU A 46 -25.91 -1.99 2.91
N MET A 47 -24.82 -2.71 2.60
CA MET A 47 -24.72 -4.17 2.69
C MET A 47 -24.62 -4.68 4.14
N GLY A 48 -24.62 -3.78 5.14
CA GLY A 48 -24.60 -4.13 6.55
C GLY A 48 -23.21 -4.29 7.15
N ILE A 49 -22.13 -3.87 6.47
CA ILE A 49 -20.79 -3.85 7.05
C ILE A 49 -20.70 -2.70 8.06
N GLU A 50 -20.37 -3.03 9.29
CA GLU A 50 -20.38 -2.11 10.42
C GLU A 50 -18.98 -1.55 10.75
N THR A 51 -18.94 -0.57 11.64
CA THR A 51 -17.69 -0.03 12.15
C THR A 51 -16.87 -1.11 12.86
N GLY A 52 -15.61 -1.24 12.48
CA GLY A 52 -14.69 -2.24 13.02
C GLY A 52 -14.76 -3.59 12.32
N ASP A 53 -15.73 -3.84 11.44
CA ASP A 53 -15.79 -5.08 10.66
C ASP A 53 -14.56 -5.25 9.77
N LYS A 54 -14.17 -6.51 9.58
CA LYS A 54 -12.90 -6.85 8.94
C LYS A 54 -13.13 -7.10 7.45
N ALA A 55 -12.36 -6.40 6.64
CA ALA A 55 -12.36 -6.53 5.20
C ALA A 55 -11.09 -7.27 4.76
N GLY A 56 -11.23 -8.49 4.25
CA GLY A 56 -10.13 -9.31 3.74
C GLY A 56 -9.75 -8.91 2.31
N PHE A 57 -8.45 -8.78 2.04
CA PHE A 57 -7.90 -8.35 0.75
C PHE A 57 -7.11 -9.52 0.15
N TYR A 58 -7.80 -10.35 -0.64
CA TYR A 58 -7.20 -11.46 -1.38
C TYR A 58 -6.93 -11.03 -2.83
N LEU A 59 -5.99 -10.10 -2.96
CA LEU A 59 -5.74 -9.33 -4.17
C LEU A 59 -4.26 -9.30 -4.53
N ARG A 60 -3.96 -9.17 -5.82
CA ARG A 60 -2.66 -8.71 -6.32
C ARG A 60 -2.54 -7.19 -6.24
N ASN A 61 -1.34 -6.68 -6.57
CA ASN A 61 -1.12 -5.23 -6.69
C ASN A 61 -1.90 -4.70 -7.88
N GLN A 62 -2.87 -3.83 -7.60
CA GLN A 62 -3.71 -3.16 -8.58
C GLN A 62 -4.38 -1.93 -7.96
N PRO A 63 -4.91 -0.98 -8.77
CA PRO A 63 -5.60 0.22 -8.28
C PRO A 63 -6.67 -0.06 -7.22
N GLU A 64 -7.47 -1.09 -7.45
CA GLU A 64 -8.63 -1.49 -6.66
C GLU A 64 -8.24 -1.89 -5.22
N TYR A 65 -7.01 -2.39 -5.00
CA TYR A 65 -6.49 -2.62 -3.64
C TYR A 65 -6.50 -1.30 -2.84
N THR A 66 -5.96 -0.23 -3.43
CA THR A 66 -5.85 1.08 -2.78
C THR A 66 -7.19 1.80 -2.68
N GLU A 67 -8.06 1.67 -3.67
CA GLU A 67 -9.44 2.19 -3.61
C GLU A 67 -10.23 1.53 -2.47
N ALA A 68 -10.17 0.19 -2.36
CA ALA A 68 -10.80 -0.57 -1.29
C ALA A 68 -10.21 -0.23 0.09
N LEU A 69 -8.90 -0.01 0.17
CA LEU A 69 -8.24 0.41 1.41
C LEU A 69 -8.72 1.80 1.86
N ALA A 70 -8.84 2.75 0.94
CA ALA A 70 -9.40 4.06 1.22
C ALA A 70 -10.87 3.98 1.64
N ALA A 71 -11.67 3.13 1.00
CA ALA A 71 -13.04 2.88 1.39
C ALA A 71 -13.13 2.29 2.82
N CYS A 72 -12.23 1.38 3.19
CA CYS A 72 -12.16 0.86 4.57
C CYS A 72 -11.90 1.98 5.58
N PHE A 73 -10.89 2.83 5.34
CA PHE A 73 -10.60 3.95 6.24
C PHE A 73 -11.74 4.96 6.32
N LYS A 74 -12.38 5.27 5.19
CA LYS A 74 -13.52 6.19 5.12
C LYS A 74 -14.77 5.62 5.77
N GLY A 75 -15.02 4.32 5.63
CA GLY A 75 -16.18 3.60 6.19
C GLY A 75 -16.01 3.15 7.65
N ARG A 76 -14.78 3.25 8.18
CA ARG A 76 -14.34 2.74 9.49
C ARG A 76 -14.31 1.20 9.57
N PHE A 77 -13.94 0.55 8.48
CA PHE A 77 -13.70 -0.89 8.41
C PHE A 77 -12.21 -1.20 8.62
N THR A 78 -11.93 -2.42 9.09
CA THR A 78 -10.58 -2.88 9.41
C THR A 78 -10.01 -3.67 8.24
N HIS A 79 -8.99 -3.13 7.56
CA HIS A 79 -8.26 -3.86 6.51
C HIS A 79 -7.57 -5.11 7.07
N VAL A 80 -7.62 -6.22 6.33
CA VAL A 80 -6.90 -7.47 6.58
C VAL A 80 -6.23 -7.91 5.27
N ASN A 81 -4.90 -7.88 5.21
CA ASN A 81 -4.17 -8.42 4.06
C ASN A 81 -4.23 -9.95 4.02
N VAL A 82 -4.38 -10.51 2.82
CA VAL A 82 -4.33 -11.96 2.59
C VAL A 82 -3.24 -12.25 1.57
N ASN A 83 -2.43 -13.28 1.83
CA ASN A 83 -1.43 -13.70 0.87
C ASN A 83 -2.12 -14.30 -0.36
N TYR A 84 -1.95 -13.70 -1.53
CA TYR A 84 -2.55 -14.22 -2.77
C TYR A 84 -2.11 -15.65 -3.15
N ARG A 85 -1.06 -16.18 -2.49
CA ARG A 85 -0.60 -17.56 -2.66
C ARG A 85 -1.28 -18.56 -1.74
N TYR A 86 -2.07 -18.10 -0.77
CA TYR A 86 -2.75 -19.00 0.15
C TYR A 86 -3.77 -19.87 -0.58
N LEU A 87 -3.81 -21.13 -0.15
CA LEU A 87 -4.79 -22.13 -0.60
C LEU A 87 -5.89 -22.30 0.45
N ALA A 88 -6.88 -23.15 0.13
CA ALA A 88 -8.11 -23.30 0.89
C ALA A 88 -7.95 -23.34 2.44
N ASP A 89 -7.04 -24.13 3.00
CA ASP A 89 -6.91 -24.21 4.47
C ASP A 89 -6.30 -22.94 5.10
N GLU A 90 -5.35 -22.30 4.41
CA GLU A 90 -4.76 -21.04 4.84
C GLU A 90 -5.76 -19.89 4.71
N LEU A 91 -6.57 -19.89 3.64
CA LEU A 91 -7.65 -18.95 3.41
C LEU A 91 -8.76 -19.09 4.45
N PHE A 92 -9.20 -20.32 4.72
CA PHE A 92 -10.17 -20.58 5.78
C PHE A 92 -9.64 -20.05 7.12
N TYR A 93 -8.41 -20.39 7.48
CA TYR A 93 -7.81 -19.93 8.73
C TYR A 93 -7.79 -18.41 8.83
N ILE A 94 -7.29 -17.70 7.81
CA ILE A 94 -7.11 -16.25 7.92
C ILE A 94 -8.46 -15.51 7.95
N PHE A 95 -9.44 -15.94 7.16
CA PHE A 95 -10.76 -15.33 7.16
C PHE A 95 -11.52 -15.61 8.46
N ASP A 96 -11.45 -16.83 8.98
CA ASP A 96 -12.08 -17.20 10.26
C ASP A 96 -11.37 -16.51 11.44
N ASN A 97 -10.03 -16.55 11.50
CA ASN A 97 -9.26 -15.96 12.59
C ASN A 97 -9.40 -14.43 12.65
N SER A 98 -9.50 -13.78 11.49
CA SER A 98 -9.66 -12.33 11.41
C SER A 98 -11.09 -11.87 11.66
N ASP A 99 -12.05 -12.79 11.78
CA ASP A 99 -13.48 -12.46 11.80
C ASP A 99 -13.89 -11.59 10.62
N ALA A 100 -13.40 -11.91 9.41
CA ALA A 100 -13.74 -11.17 8.21
C ALA A 100 -15.26 -11.17 7.98
N ALA A 101 -15.81 -10.00 7.66
CA ALA A 101 -17.22 -9.79 7.31
C ALA A 101 -17.41 -9.57 5.80
N VAL A 102 -16.41 -8.98 5.15
CA VAL A 102 -16.34 -8.83 3.69
C VAL A 102 -14.98 -9.26 3.17
N VAL A 103 -14.93 -9.83 1.97
CA VAL A 103 -13.67 -10.13 1.25
C VAL A 103 -13.69 -9.52 -0.14
N PHE A 104 -12.67 -8.72 -0.45
CA PHE A 104 -12.31 -8.35 -1.80
C PHE A 104 -11.38 -9.40 -2.38
N PHE A 105 -11.70 -9.96 -3.54
CA PHE A 105 -10.88 -10.98 -4.19
C PHE A 105 -10.78 -10.76 -5.70
N ASP A 106 -9.64 -11.14 -6.29
CA ASP A 106 -9.49 -11.13 -7.75
C ASP A 106 -10.33 -12.24 -8.37
N ALA A 107 -10.96 -11.98 -9.52
CA ALA A 107 -11.70 -12.97 -10.29
C ALA A 107 -10.88 -14.24 -10.58
N GLN A 108 -9.55 -14.12 -10.72
CA GLN A 108 -8.64 -15.25 -10.92
C GLN A 108 -8.57 -16.21 -9.71
N PHE A 109 -9.06 -15.80 -8.54
CA PHE A 109 -9.05 -16.59 -7.31
C PHE A 109 -10.44 -17.14 -6.93
N THR A 110 -11.44 -16.99 -7.80
CA THR A 110 -12.82 -17.47 -7.57
C THR A 110 -12.86 -18.95 -7.14
N ASP A 111 -12.09 -19.81 -7.81
CA ASP A 111 -12.03 -21.25 -7.48
C ASP A 111 -11.53 -21.50 -6.05
N GLN A 112 -10.54 -20.72 -5.57
CA GLN A 112 -10.04 -20.86 -4.20
C GLN A 112 -11.06 -20.37 -3.16
N VAL A 113 -11.80 -19.31 -3.50
CA VAL A 113 -12.88 -18.78 -2.65
C VAL A 113 -14.04 -19.77 -2.53
N GLU A 114 -14.44 -20.41 -3.62
CA GLU A 114 -15.49 -21.44 -3.65
C GLU A 114 -15.18 -22.59 -2.67
N LEU A 115 -13.92 -23.01 -2.56
CA LEU A 115 -13.50 -24.09 -1.65
C LEU A 115 -13.70 -23.76 -0.16
N VAL A 116 -13.76 -22.46 0.20
CA VAL A 116 -13.77 -22.03 1.61
C VAL A 116 -15.04 -21.31 2.03
N ARG A 117 -15.76 -20.65 1.12
CA ARG A 117 -16.88 -19.76 1.47
C ARG A 117 -17.97 -20.44 2.29
N GLY A 118 -18.26 -21.71 2.01
CA GLY A 118 -19.26 -22.49 2.74
C GLY A 118 -18.90 -22.77 4.21
N ARG A 119 -17.65 -22.52 4.61
CA ARG A 119 -17.14 -22.74 5.96
C ARG A 119 -17.05 -21.45 6.79
N LEU A 120 -17.38 -20.29 6.23
CA LEU A 120 -17.10 -18.97 6.81
C LEU A 120 -18.40 -18.22 7.14
N PRO A 121 -19.11 -18.57 8.24
CA PRO A 121 -20.45 -18.03 8.52
C PRO A 121 -20.48 -16.54 8.90
N LYS A 122 -19.31 -15.94 9.23
CA LYS A 122 -19.19 -14.51 9.53
C LYS A 122 -19.08 -13.64 8.27
N LEU A 123 -18.68 -14.24 7.13
CA LEU A 123 -18.58 -13.52 5.86
C LEU A 123 -19.97 -13.34 5.24
N THR A 124 -20.41 -12.09 5.19
CA THR A 124 -21.70 -11.69 4.65
C THR A 124 -21.60 -11.17 3.22
N ALA A 125 -20.39 -10.78 2.78
CA ALA A 125 -20.16 -10.23 1.45
C ALA A 125 -18.85 -10.71 0.80
N TRP A 126 -18.94 -11.05 -0.48
CA TRP A 126 -17.79 -11.34 -1.34
C TRP A 126 -17.80 -10.37 -2.51
N VAL A 127 -16.73 -9.61 -2.68
CA VAL A 127 -16.62 -8.56 -3.69
C VAL A 127 -15.55 -8.95 -4.70
N GLN A 128 -15.96 -9.25 -5.93
CA GLN A 128 -15.07 -9.67 -7.01
C GLN A 128 -14.48 -8.45 -7.74
N ILE A 129 -13.18 -8.46 -7.97
CA ILE A 129 -12.43 -7.46 -8.74
C ILE A 129 -11.89 -8.10 -10.04
N GLY A 130 -11.80 -7.31 -11.11
CA GLY A 130 -11.15 -7.72 -12.37
C GLY A 130 -12.11 -8.13 -13.50
N GLY A 131 -13.42 -7.91 -13.34
CA GLY A 131 -14.44 -8.19 -14.34
C GLY A 131 -14.71 -9.67 -14.58
N GLY A 132 -15.32 -9.99 -15.72
CA GLY A 132 -15.75 -11.33 -16.09
C GLY A 132 -17.14 -11.69 -15.53
N ASP A 133 -17.50 -12.96 -15.62
CA ASP A 133 -18.75 -13.46 -15.04
C ASP A 133 -18.63 -13.42 -13.50
N VAL A 134 -19.42 -12.57 -12.86
CA VAL A 134 -19.50 -12.48 -11.40
C VAL A 134 -20.44 -13.60 -10.92
N PRO A 135 -19.99 -14.51 -10.04
CA PRO A 135 -20.85 -15.57 -9.51
C PRO A 135 -22.05 -15.00 -8.76
N ASP A 136 -23.19 -15.69 -8.78
CA ASP A 136 -24.44 -15.25 -8.13
C ASP A 136 -24.32 -14.97 -6.62
N TRP A 137 -23.30 -15.52 -5.96
CA TRP A 137 -23.03 -15.32 -4.53
C TRP A 137 -22.06 -14.16 -4.24
N ALA A 138 -21.47 -13.56 -5.27
CA ALA A 138 -20.56 -12.44 -5.17
C ALA A 138 -21.21 -11.15 -5.70
N VAL A 139 -20.60 -10.02 -5.34
CA VAL A 139 -20.98 -8.70 -5.81
C VAL A 139 -19.86 -8.14 -6.68
N ASP A 140 -20.23 -7.49 -7.76
CA ASP A 140 -19.29 -6.81 -8.65
C ASP A 140 -18.73 -5.55 -7.98
N TYR A 141 -17.41 -5.48 -7.85
CA TYR A 141 -16.71 -4.31 -7.35
C TYR A 141 -17.04 -3.03 -8.14
N ASP A 142 -17.12 -3.12 -9.47
CA ASP A 142 -17.28 -1.92 -10.29
C ASP A 142 -18.67 -1.30 -10.12
N CYS A 143 -19.71 -2.12 -9.89
CA CYS A 143 -21.03 -1.64 -9.48
C CYS A 143 -20.95 -0.86 -8.16
N LEU A 144 -20.27 -1.42 -7.14
CA LEU A 144 -20.12 -0.77 -5.83
C LEU A 144 -19.29 0.52 -5.89
N ALA A 145 -18.35 0.64 -6.82
CA ALA A 145 -17.51 1.82 -6.97
C ALA A 145 -18.11 2.89 -7.91
N ALA A 146 -19.06 2.53 -8.78
CA ALA A 146 -19.67 3.43 -9.76
C ALA A 146 -21.02 4.02 -9.29
N ASP A 147 -21.84 3.23 -8.59
CA ASP A 147 -23.21 3.58 -8.27
C ASP A 147 -23.36 4.22 -6.87
N GLY A 148 -24.37 5.08 -6.73
CA GLY A 148 -24.70 5.75 -5.47
C GLY A 148 -24.04 7.12 -5.28
N ASP A 149 -24.21 7.66 -4.06
CA ASP A 149 -23.76 9.00 -3.70
C ASP A 149 -22.23 9.09 -3.55
N PRO A 150 -21.52 9.91 -4.35
CA PRO A 150 -20.08 10.09 -4.23
C PRO A 150 -19.64 11.04 -3.12
N SER A 151 -20.56 11.68 -2.39
CA SER A 151 -20.22 12.65 -1.35
C SER A 151 -19.52 12.00 -0.13
N PRO A 152 -18.69 12.76 0.61
CA PRO A 152 -18.09 12.27 1.85
C PRO A 152 -19.14 11.71 2.81
N LEU A 153 -18.82 10.61 3.50
CA LEU A 153 -19.80 9.81 4.27
C LEU A 153 -20.56 10.60 5.35
N GLY A 154 -19.97 11.70 5.85
CA GLY A 154 -20.59 12.53 6.89
C GLY A 154 -20.70 11.81 8.24
N ILE A 155 -19.74 10.94 8.56
CA ILE A 155 -19.70 10.16 9.80
C ILE A 155 -18.55 10.60 10.70
N ASP A 156 -18.73 10.46 12.01
CA ASP A 156 -17.65 10.63 12.97
C ASP A 156 -16.70 9.43 12.94
N ARG A 157 -15.40 9.70 12.78
CA ARG A 157 -14.34 8.70 12.73
C ARG A 157 -13.41 8.82 13.93
N SER A 158 -12.82 7.70 14.34
CA SER A 158 -11.95 7.64 15.52
C SER A 158 -10.49 7.48 15.10
N PRO A 159 -9.53 8.21 15.72
CA PRO A 159 -8.13 7.90 15.56
C PRO A 159 -7.74 6.53 16.15
N GLU A 160 -8.64 5.92 16.94
CA GLU A 160 -8.48 4.56 17.47
C GLU A 160 -9.10 3.47 16.57
N ASP A 161 -9.69 3.85 15.42
CA ASP A 161 -10.08 2.87 14.41
C ASP A 161 -8.85 2.06 13.98
N LEU A 162 -9.05 0.77 13.70
CA LEU A 162 -7.96 -0.18 13.50
C LEU A 162 -7.71 -0.46 12.01
N PHE A 163 -6.49 -0.86 11.70
CA PHE A 163 -6.19 -1.64 10.50
C PHE A 163 -5.25 -2.78 10.90
N PHE A 164 -5.38 -3.93 10.24
CA PHE A 164 -4.57 -5.10 10.54
C PHE A 164 -3.51 -5.33 9.47
N LEU A 165 -2.38 -5.85 9.93
CA LEU A 165 -1.34 -6.44 9.09
C LEU A 165 -1.07 -7.86 9.59
N TYR A 166 -1.60 -8.85 8.88
CA TYR A 166 -1.30 -10.25 9.10
C TYR A 166 0.10 -10.59 8.61
N THR A 167 0.85 -11.28 9.47
CA THR A 167 2.21 -11.74 9.17
C THR A 167 2.35 -13.24 9.39
N GLY A 168 2.98 -13.90 8.43
CA GLY A 168 3.41 -15.29 8.54
C GLY A 168 4.93 -15.39 8.57
N GLY A 169 5.46 -16.23 9.45
CA GLY A 169 6.81 -16.77 9.36
C GLY A 169 6.79 -18.17 8.74
N THR A 170 7.95 -18.79 8.55
CA THR A 170 8.05 -20.15 7.96
C THR A 170 7.55 -21.27 8.87
N THR A 171 7.23 -20.99 10.14
CA THR A 171 6.99 -22.00 11.18
C THR A 171 5.61 -21.96 11.84
N GLY A 172 4.68 -21.10 11.39
CA GLY A 172 3.34 -21.04 11.98
C GLY A 172 2.31 -20.28 11.15
N MET A 173 1.04 -20.46 11.50
CA MET A 173 -0.08 -19.74 10.88
C MET A 173 0.03 -18.24 11.13
N PRO A 174 -0.42 -17.40 10.18
CA PRO A 174 -0.22 -15.97 10.29
C PRO A 174 -0.99 -15.36 11.46
N LYS A 175 -0.45 -14.27 12.02
CA LYS A 175 -1.04 -13.54 13.16
C LYS A 175 -1.37 -12.12 12.74
N GLY A 176 -2.52 -11.62 13.19
CA GLY A 176 -2.94 -10.25 12.94
C GLY A 176 -2.23 -9.27 13.87
N VAL A 177 -1.41 -8.39 13.32
CA VAL A 177 -0.92 -7.22 14.05
C VAL A 177 -1.97 -6.13 13.96
N MET A 178 -2.45 -5.67 15.12
CA MET A 178 -3.49 -4.67 15.24
C MET A 178 -2.87 -3.28 15.43
N TRP A 179 -3.08 -2.38 14.48
CA TRP A 179 -2.64 -1.00 14.58
C TRP A 179 -3.84 -0.08 14.72
N SER A 180 -3.88 0.72 15.79
CA SER A 180 -4.71 1.92 15.75
C SER A 180 -4.05 2.97 14.87
N GLN A 181 -4.88 3.78 14.21
CA GLN A 181 -4.37 4.82 13.32
C GLN A 181 -3.53 5.85 14.09
N SER A 182 -3.88 6.15 15.35
CA SER A 182 -3.08 7.01 16.23
C SER A 182 -1.68 6.46 16.48
N VAL A 183 -1.57 5.16 16.81
CA VAL A 183 -0.28 4.49 17.07
C VAL A 183 0.56 4.41 15.80
N TRP A 184 -0.04 4.11 14.65
CA TRP A 184 0.69 4.14 13.38
C TRP A 184 1.19 5.55 13.05
N ARG A 185 0.34 6.57 13.23
CA ARG A 185 0.75 7.96 12.99
C ARG A 185 1.86 8.42 13.93
N GLN A 186 1.87 7.94 15.17
CA GLN A 186 2.96 8.18 16.10
C GLN A 186 4.26 7.55 15.59
N ALA A 187 4.24 6.28 15.16
CA ALA A 187 5.42 5.62 14.62
C ALA A 187 5.97 6.34 13.38
N SER A 188 5.08 6.80 12.48
CA SER A 188 5.46 7.58 11.30
C SER A 188 6.04 8.95 11.67
N ARG A 189 5.53 9.61 12.70
CA ARG A 189 6.11 10.85 13.24
C ARG A 189 7.51 10.63 13.78
N GLU A 190 7.70 9.61 14.62
CA GLU A 190 9.00 9.25 15.18
C GLU A 190 10.04 8.92 14.10
N GLY A 191 9.59 8.26 13.01
CA GLY A 191 10.42 8.02 11.83
C GLY A 191 10.83 9.30 11.11
N ALA A 192 9.89 10.21 10.88
CA ALA A 192 10.14 11.50 10.23
C ALA A 192 11.08 12.39 11.06
N GLU A 193 10.86 12.47 12.38
CA GLU A 193 11.69 13.25 13.31
C GLU A 193 13.15 12.78 13.31
N LYS A 194 13.40 11.46 13.32
CA LYS A 194 14.75 10.89 13.20
C LYS A 194 15.42 11.27 11.88
N ALA A 195 14.65 11.35 10.81
CA ALA A 195 15.14 11.75 9.50
C ALA A 195 15.30 13.28 9.35
N GLY A 196 14.98 14.06 10.39
CA GLY A 196 14.98 15.53 10.33
C GLY A 196 13.90 16.11 9.41
N LEU A 197 12.85 15.33 9.13
CA LEU A 197 11.76 15.72 8.24
C LEU A 197 10.57 16.25 9.05
N PRO A 198 9.87 17.29 8.55
CA PRO A 198 8.66 17.78 9.19
C PRO A 198 7.55 16.72 9.11
N TYR A 199 6.72 16.64 10.16
CA TYR A 199 5.55 15.77 10.19
C TYR A 199 4.32 16.54 10.68
N PRO A 200 3.24 16.62 9.88
CA PRO A 200 2.06 17.39 10.24
C PRO A 200 1.32 16.74 11.42
N SER A 201 1.12 17.51 12.49
CA SER A 201 0.43 17.08 13.71
C SER A 201 -1.01 17.60 13.78
N THR A 202 -1.33 18.67 13.05
CA THR A 202 -2.69 19.22 12.92
C THR A 202 -3.25 19.06 11.51
N MET A 203 -4.58 19.19 11.36
CA MET A 203 -5.22 19.14 10.04
C MET A 203 -4.76 20.31 9.15
N GLU A 204 -4.55 21.49 9.71
CA GLU A 204 -4.04 22.65 8.97
C GLU A 204 -2.62 22.42 8.44
N GLU A 205 -1.70 21.93 9.29
CA GLU A 205 -0.35 21.56 8.86
C GLU A 205 -0.37 20.46 7.80
N PHE A 206 -1.28 19.49 7.95
CA PHE A 206 -1.45 18.41 6.98
C PHE A 206 -1.91 18.94 5.63
N LYS A 207 -2.93 19.80 5.59
CA LYS A 207 -3.40 20.44 4.36
C LYS A 207 -2.27 21.24 3.68
N MET A 208 -1.49 22.01 4.44
CA MET A 208 -0.31 22.70 3.90
C MET A 208 0.71 21.73 3.28
N ALA A 209 0.98 20.60 3.93
CA ALA A 209 1.90 19.59 3.41
C ALA A 209 1.39 18.97 2.09
N VAL A 210 0.09 18.65 2.00
CA VAL A 210 -0.55 18.13 0.77
C VAL A 210 -0.41 19.14 -0.37
N GLN A 211 -0.61 20.44 -0.10
CA GLN A 211 -0.49 21.48 -1.13
C GLN A 211 0.93 21.59 -1.70
N LEU A 212 1.95 21.35 -0.87
CA LEU A 212 3.36 21.43 -1.28
C LEU A 212 3.86 20.15 -1.96
N MET A 213 3.47 18.98 -1.45
CA MET A 213 4.10 17.70 -1.79
C MET A 213 3.16 16.70 -2.46
N GLY A 214 1.85 16.79 -2.24
CA GLY A 214 0.88 15.78 -2.73
C GLY A 214 0.89 15.65 -4.25
N LYS A 215 1.08 16.76 -4.97
CA LYS A 215 1.04 16.77 -6.44
C LYS A 215 2.23 16.09 -7.12
N THR A 216 3.31 15.81 -6.40
CA THR A 216 4.58 15.33 -6.98
C THR A 216 4.97 13.94 -6.51
N ALA A 217 4.52 13.51 -5.34
CA ALA A 217 4.81 12.18 -4.82
C ALA A 217 4.17 11.10 -5.70
N ARG A 218 4.99 10.20 -6.23
CA ARG A 218 4.57 9.07 -7.07
C ARG A 218 5.29 7.82 -6.60
N GLN A 219 4.54 6.92 -5.96
CA GLN A 219 5.09 5.74 -5.31
C GLN A 219 4.76 4.48 -6.12
N VAL A 220 5.76 3.62 -6.33
CA VAL A 220 5.57 2.26 -6.87
C VAL A 220 5.79 1.23 -5.76
N PRO A 221 4.77 0.47 -5.35
CA PRO A 221 4.95 -0.71 -4.52
C PRO A 221 5.35 -1.87 -5.44
N ALA A 222 6.64 -1.97 -5.77
CA ALA A 222 7.15 -3.05 -6.63
C ALA A 222 7.03 -4.42 -5.92
N CYS A 223 7.14 -4.43 -4.59
CA CYS A 223 6.80 -5.58 -3.78
C CYS A 223 5.28 -5.67 -3.49
N PRO A 224 4.75 -6.84 -3.12
CA PRO A 224 3.31 -7.01 -2.87
C PRO A 224 2.76 -6.06 -1.79
N LEU A 225 1.65 -5.38 -2.10
CA LEU A 225 0.89 -4.50 -1.20
C LEU A 225 0.36 -5.23 0.04
N MET A 226 0.16 -6.54 -0.04
CA MET A 226 -0.22 -7.36 1.11
C MET A 226 0.87 -7.46 2.20
N HIS A 227 2.10 -6.98 1.95
CA HIS A 227 3.18 -6.96 2.94
C HIS A 227 3.43 -5.54 3.45
N GLY A 228 3.85 -5.42 4.72
CA GLY A 228 4.04 -4.12 5.38
C GLY A 228 4.93 -3.13 4.63
N THR A 229 6.00 -3.59 3.97
CA THR A 229 6.89 -2.71 3.18
C THR A 229 6.15 -2.03 2.04
N GLY A 230 5.39 -2.79 1.25
CA GLY A 230 4.57 -2.25 0.16
C GLY A 230 3.40 -1.44 0.69
N LEU A 231 2.66 -1.98 1.67
CA LEU A 231 1.48 -1.35 2.24
C LEU A 231 1.78 0.00 2.89
N PHE A 232 2.76 0.07 3.78
CA PHE A 232 3.01 1.29 4.58
C PHE A 232 3.59 2.42 3.74
N THR A 233 4.44 2.11 2.76
CA THR A 233 4.97 3.13 1.85
C THR A 233 3.88 3.64 0.91
N ALA A 234 3.01 2.75 0.40
CA ALA A 234 1.85 3.15 -0.40
C ALA A 234 0.85 3.96 0.44
N MET A 235 0.54 3.55 1.67
CA MET A 235 -0.31 4.30 2.59
C MET A 235 0.26 5.70 2.86
N GLY A 236 1.58 5.82 3.10
CA GLY A 236 2.23 7.10 3.32
C GLY A 236 2.07 8.05 2.13
N ALA A 237 2.29 7.56 0.91
CA ALA A 237 2.10 8.35 -0.31
C ALA A 237 0.63 8.73 -0.54
N LEU A 238 -0.29 7.77 -0.42
CA LEU A 238 -1.73 8.00 -0.59
C LEU A 238 -2.27 9.02 0.41
N LEU A 239 -1.97 8.83 1.70
CA LEU A 239 -2.38 9.75 2.76
C LEU A 239 -1.72 11.13 2.61
N GLY A 240 -0.59 11.24 1.93
CA GLY A 240 0.07 12.51 1.61
C GLY A 240 -0.48 13.22 0.37
N GLY A 241 -1.47 12.63 -0.32
CA GLY A 241 -2.01 13.16 -1.58
C GLY A 241 -1.22 12.78 -2.83
N GLY A 242 -0.24 11.88 -2.71
CA GLY A 242 0.53 11.36 -3.83
C GLY A 242 -0.20 10.28 -4.64
N ALA A 243 0.41 9.87 -5.75
CA ALA A 243 -0.09 8.81 -6.60
C ALA A 243 0.50 7.44 -6.25
N ILE A 244 -0.31 6.38 -6.32
CA ILE A 244 0.15 4.99 -6.26
C ILE A 244 0.13 4.38 -7.66
N ILE A 245 1.28 3.87 -8.07
CA ILE A 245 1.50 3.38 -9.44
C ILE A 245 1.84 1.90 -9.35
N THR A 246 0.96 1.06 -9.88
CA THR A 246 1.13 -0.39 -9.88
C THR A 246 1.60 -0.87 -11.24
N LEU A 247 2.41 -1.92 -11.24
CA LEU A 247 2.94 -2.53 -12.47
C LEU A 247 1.83 -3.27 -13.21
N GLU A 248 1.79 -3.15 -14.54
CA GLU A 248 0.82 -3.85 -15.39
C GLU A 248 1.05 -5.37 -15.32
N GLN A 249 2.31 -5.79 -15.41
CA GLN A 249 2.68 -7.17 -15.13
C GLN A 249 2.81 -7.38 -13.63
N ASN A 250 1.76 -7.91 -13.00
CA ASN A 250 1.69 -8.12 -11.55
C ASN A 250 1.67 -9.60 -11.13
N THR A 251 1.85 -10.53 -12.08
CA THR A 251 1.90 -11.97 -11.78
C THR A 251 3.25 -12.42 -11.24
N SER A 252 4.32 -11.88 -11.83
CA SER A 252 5.72 -11.99 -11.43
C SER A 252 6.41 -10.63 -11.60
N PHE A 253 7.51 -10.41 -10.87
CA PHE A 253 8.27 -9.17 -11.00
C PHE A 253 9.00 -9.10 -12.35
N ASP A 254 8.74 -8.03 -13.09
CA ASP A 254 9.41 -7.69 -14.36
C ASP A 254 10.17 -6.36 -14.19
N PRO A 255 11.51 -6.36 -14.23
CA PRO A 255 12.30 -5.15 -14.07
C PRO A 255 12.20 -4.18 -15.25
N GLU A 256 11.94 -4.66 -16.48
CA GLU A 256 11.75 -3.76 -17.63
C GLU A 256 10.42 -3.03 -17.52
N ASN A 257 9.33 -3.74 -17.18
CA ASN A 257 8.04 -3.10 -16.93
C ASN A 257 8.10 -2.09 -15.78
N LEU A 258 8.90 -2.37 -14.74
CA LEU A 258 9.17 -1.39 -13.69
C LEU A 258 9.84 -0.12 -14.24
N TRP A 259 10.91 -0.24 -15.03
CA TRP A 259 11.62 0.94 -15.53
C TRP A 259 10.84 1.71 -16.60
N GLU A 260 10.03 1.02 -17.40
CA GLU A 260 9.04 1.64 -18.29
C GLU A 260 8.03 2.46 -17.49
N THR A 261 7.47 1.86 -16.44
CA THR A 261 6.56 2.54 -15.50
C THR A 261 7.23 3.75 -14.84
N VAL A 262 8.49 3.61 -14.39
CA VAL A 262 9.24 4.71 -13.78
C VAL A 262 9.39 5.87 -14.74
N SER A 263 9.81 5.60 -15.97
CA SER A 263 10.05 6.62 -16.99
C SER A 263 8.77 7.27 -17.49
N GLU A 264 7.69 6.51 -17.68
CA GLU A 264 6.42 7.04 -18.17
C GLU A 264 5.77 7.97 -17.16
N HIS A 265 5.90 7.64 -15.88
CA HIS A 265 5.19 8.33 -14.81
C HIS A 265 6.02 9.33 -14.03
N GLY A 266 7.34 9.35 -14.21
CA GLY A 266 8.24 10.11 -13.35
C GLY A 266 8.08 9.67 -11.88
N VAL A 267 8.20 8.36 -11.62
CA VAL A 267 8.12 7.79 -10.27
C VAL A 267 9.17 8.41 -9.37
N THR A 268 8.77 8.85 -8.17
CA THR A 268 9.67 9.51 -7.20
C THR A 268 10.17 8.57 -6.12
N SER A 269 9.38 7.55 -5.78
CA SER A 269 9.73 6.58 -4.76
C SER A 269 9.27 5.18 -5.10
N MET A 270 9.98 4.17 -4.60
CA MET A 270 9.56 2.79 -4.77
C MET A 270 9.90 1.93 -3.56
N ALA A 271 9.11 0.89 -3.35
CA ALA A 271 9.31 -0.10 -2.30
C ALA A 271 9.67 -1.47 -2.90
N ILE A 272 10.78 -2.04 -2.46
CA ILE A 272 11.33 -3.32 -2.92
C ILE A 272 11.64 -4.25 -1.74
N VAL A 273 12.05 -5.50 -2.02
CA VAL A 273 12.47 -6.47 -1.00
C VAL A 273 13.85 -7.01 -1.35
N GLY A 274 14.86 -6.24 -0.98
CA GLY A 274 16.30 -6.52 -1.11
C GLY A 274 16.74 -6.99 -2.49
N ASP A 275 17.78 -7.83 -2.51
CA ASP A 275 18.44 -8.27 -3.74
C ASP A 275 17.52 -9.03 -4.71
N ALA A 276 16.44 -9.65 -4.23
CA ALA A 276 15.47 -10.36 -5.08
C ALA A 276 14.82 -9.43 -6.12
N PHE A 277 14.69 -8.14 -5.77
CA PHE A 277 14.25 -7.09 -6.68
C PHE A 277 15.44 -6.26 -7.19
N GLY A 278 16.36 -5.89 -6.30
CA GLY A 278 17.46 -4.99 -6.63
C GLY A 278 18.43 -5.52 -7.70
N LYS A 279 18.72 -6.82 -7.71
CA LYS A 279 19.60 -7.43 -8.74
C LYS A 279 18.99 -7.40 -10.14
N PRO A 280 17.75 -7.90 -10.37
CA PRO A 280 17.14 -7.81 -11.70
C PRO A 280 16.92 -6.35 -12.13
N MET A 281 16.57 -5.45 -11.20
CA MET A 281 16.49 -4.00 -11.45
C MET A 281 17.81 -3.42 -11.99
N LEU A 282 18.91 -3.65 -11.26
CA LEU A 282 20.24 -3.18 -11.66
C LEU A 282 20.67 -3.79 -13.00
N LYS A 283 20.49 -5.11 -13.14
CA LYS A 283 20.83 -5.81 -14.39
C LYS A 283 20.12 -5.20 -15.60
N ALA A 284 18.82 -4.89 -15.49
CA ALA A 284 18.09 -4.28 -16.59
C ALA A 284 18.67 -2.92 -17.01
N LEU A 285 19.06 -2.07 -16.05
CA LEU A 285 19.71 -0.78 -16.33
C LEU A 285 21.11 -0.94 -16.92
N ASP A 286 21.91 -1.87 -16.40
CA ASP A 286 23.26 -2.17 -16.90
C ASP A 286 23.22 -2.72 -18.35
N ASP A 287 22.26 -3.58 -18.66
CA ASP A 287 22.08 -4.16 -19.99
C ASP A 287 21.50 -3.14 -21.00
N ASN A 288 20.81 -2.10 -20.54
CA ASN A 288 20.11 -1.11 -21.37
C ASN A 288 20.42 0.35 -20.95
N PRO A 289 21.69 0.79 -20.99
CA PRO A 289 22.09 2.09 -20.47
C PRO A 289 21.37 3.24 -21.20
N GLY A 290 20.70 4.10 -20.43
CA GLY A 290 19.98 5.27 -20.94
C GLY A 290 18.65 4.98 -21.64
N ARG A 291 18.15 3.74 -21.62
CA ARG A 291 16.84 3.40 -22.21
C ARG A 291 15.67 4.07 -21.48
N TRP A 292 15.76 4.21 -20.16
CA TRP A 292 14.69 4.76 -19.32
C TRP A 292 15.16 6.01 -18.57
N ASP A 293 14.29 7.01 -18.47
CA ASP A 293 14.53 8.16 -17.61
C ASP A 293 14.24 7.80 -16.15
N VAL A 294 15.30 7.71 -15.35
CA VAL A 294 15.23 7.42 -13.90
C VAL A 294 15.58 8.64 -13.06
N SER A 295 15.66 9.84 -13.67
CA SER A 295 16.04 11.08 -12.98
C SER A 295 15.03 11.54 -11.95
N SER A 296 13.76 11.11 -12.06
CA SER A 296 12.71 11.42 -11.10
C SER A 296 12.85 10.65 -9.78
N VAL A 297 13.57 9.52 -9.77
CA VAL A 297 13.65 8.65 -8.59
C VAL A 297 14.46 9.34 -7.50
N GLN A 298 13.81 9.59 -6.37
CA GLN A 298 14.41 10.22 -5.18
C GLN A 298 14.71 9.20 -4.10
N THR A 299 13.86 8.18 -3.93
CA THR A 299 14.04 7.18 -2.87
C THR A 299 13.71 5.75 -3.34
N ILE A 300 14.50 4.79 -2.89
CA ILE A 300 14.19 3.36 -2.98
C ILE A 300 14.25 2.79 -1.58
N VAL A 301 13.12 2.27 -1.09
CA VAL A 301 13.00 1.68 0.24
C VAL A 301 13.02 0.17 0.13
N SER A 302 13.87 -0.49 0.92
CA SER A 302 13.93 -1.94 1.04
C SER A 302 13.77 -2.36 2.49
N SER A 303 13.04 -3.45 2.75
CA SER A 303 12.90 -4.01 4.09
C SER A 303 12.70 -5.52 4.06
N GLY A 304 12.89 -6.18 5.20
CA GLY A 304 12.63 -7.61 5.43
C GLY A 304 13.76 -8.56 5.04
N VAL A 305 14.64 -8.20 4.10
CA VAL A 305 15.78 -9.01 3.67
C VAL A 305 16.99 -8.16 3.32
N MET A 306 18.15 -8.81 3.13
CA MET A 306 19.40 -8.14 2.77
C MET A 306 19.30 -7.44 1.40
N TRP A 307 19.77 -6.19 1.37
CA TRP A 307 20.03 -5.44 0.15
C TRP A 307 21.52 -5.11 0.07
N SER A 308 22.20 -5.74 -0.86
CA SER A 308 23.66 -5.71 -0.93
C SER A 308 24.19 -4.32 -1.29
N ALA A 309 25.31 -3.94 -0.68
CA ALA A 309 25.97 -2.66 -0.96
C ALA A 309 26.37 -2.53 -2.44
N GLU A 310 26.79 -3.62 -3.07
CA GLU A 310 27.12 -3.67 -4.50
C GLU A 310 25.92 -3.28 -5.38
N VAL A 311 24.73 -3.84 -5.10
CA VAL A 311 23.51 -3.52 -5.84
C VAL A 311 23.12 -2.05 -5.62
N LYS A 312 23.16 -1.55 -4.38
CA LYS A 312 22.87 -0.14 -4.07
C LYS A 312 23.80 0.81 -4.83
N GLN A 313 25.09 0.52 -4.84
CA GLN A 313 26.08 1.34 -5.55
C GLN A 313 25.93 1.25 -7.07
N GLY A 314 25.59 0.07 -7.60
CA GLY A 314 25.25 -0.09 -9.01
C GLY A 314 24.05 0.76 -9.41
N LEU A 315 22.96 0.72 -8.64
CA LEU A 315 21.79 1.55 -8.88
C LEU A 315 22.13 3.04 -8.82
N LEU A 316 22.88 3.49 -7.81
CA LEU A 316 23.30 4.90 -7.65
C LEU A 316 24.16 5.43 -8.82
N LYS A 317 24.81 4.56 -9.61
CA LYS A 317 25.50 5.01 -10.84
C LYS A 317 24.53 5.47 -11.92
N HIS A 318 23.34 4.85 -11.99
CA HIS A 318 22.29 5.22 -12.94
C HIS A 318 21.40 6.36 -12.42
N MET A 319 21.24 6.47 -11.09
CA MET A 319 20.42 7.48 -10.42
C MET A 319 21.17 8.13 -9.25
N PRO A 320 22.15 9.01 -9.53
CA PRO A 320 23.01 9.60 -8.49
C PRO A 320 22.27 10.49 -7.49
N GLN A 321 21.09 10.99 -7.86
CA GLN A 321 20.22 11.80 -6.99
C GLN A 321 19.43 11.00 -5.96
N ALA A 322 19.34 9.67 -6.11
CA ALA A 322 18.48 8.84 -5.28
C ALA A 322 19.12 8.52 -3.91
N ALA A 323 18.27 8.27 -2.92
CA ALA A 323 18.65 7.69 -1.63
C ALA A 323 18.13 6.24 -1.51
N MET A 324 19.03 5.32 -1.19
CA MET A 324 18.73 3.90 -0.97
C MET A 324 18.52 3.67 0.53
N MET A 325 17.29 3.41 0.94
CA MET A 325 16.90 3.30 2.35
C MET A 325 16.63 1.85 2.74
N ASP A 326 17.51 1.28 3.55
CA ASP A 326 17.24 0.03 4.27
C ASP A 326 16.42 0.33 5.51
N SER A 327 15.29 -0.34 5.66
CA SER A 327 14.48 -0.31 6.87
C SER A 327 14.48 -1.68 7.52
N PHE A 328 14.83 -1.72 8.81
CA PHE A 328 14.71 -2.88 9.67
C PHE A 328 13.55 -2.66 10.64
N GLY A 329 12.65 -3.63 10.68
CA GLY A 329 11.42 -3.58 11.47
C GLY A 329 10.73 -4.94 11.46
N SER A 330 9.69 -5.06 12.26
CA SER A 330 8.69 -6.12 12.11
C SER A 330 7.33 -5.48 11.88
N SER A 331 6.31 -6.29 11.57
CA SER A 331 4.97 -5.72 11.41
C SER A 331 4.38 -5.23 12.73
N GLU A 332 4.82 -5.83 13.84
CA GLU A 332 4.53 -5.46 15.23
C GLU A 332 5.24 -4.18 15.69
N ALA A 333 6.30 -3.78 14.97
CA ALA A 333 7.12 -2.64 15.34
C ALA A 333 7.78 -2.03 14.10
N VAL A 334 7.13 -0.99 13.59
CA VAL A 334 7.63 -0.19 12.47
C VAL A 334 8.81 0.69 12.95
N GLY A 335 9.90 0.69 12.18
CA GLY A 335 11.02 1.62 12.40
C GLY A 335 12.01 1.25 13.51
N PHE A 336 12.29 -0.05 13.71
CA PHE A 336 13.34 -0.50 14.66
C PHE A 336 14.71 0.09 14.34
N GLY A 337 15.03 0.20 13.05
CA GLY A 337 16.20 0.93 12.59
C GLY A 337 16.15 1.20 11.09
N SER A 338 16.94 2.15 10.64
CA SER A 338 17.09 2.46 9.22
C SER A 338 18.55 2.71 8.90
N SER A 339 18.91 2.55 7.63
CA SER A 339 20.21 2.91 7.09
C SER A 339 20.02 3.49 5.71
N THR A 340 20.65 4.64 5.44
CA THR A 340 20.53 5.33 4.16
C THR A 340 21.88 5.30 3.45
N THR A 341 21.88 4.87 2.19
CA THR A 341 23.04 4.91 1.29
C THR A 341 22.77 5.91 0.17
N THR A 342 23.62 6.92 0.05
CA THR A 342 23.64 7.90 -1.05
C THR A 342 24.96 7.78 -1.80
N LEU A 343 25.12 8.45 -2.94
CA LEU A 343 26.38 8.41 -3.71
C LEU A 343 27.58 8.92 -2.89
N GLU A 344 27.36 9.91 -2.02
CA GLU A 344 28.39 10.50 -1.14
C GLU A 344 28.58 9.70 0.18
N GLY A 345 27.65 8.79 0.51
CA GLY A 345 27.65 7.98 1.74
C GLY A 345 28.40 6.64 1.59
N GLY A 346 29.42 6.43 2.43
CA GLY A 346 30.42 5.36 2.31
C GLY A 346 29.97 3.88 2.35
N THR A 347 30.93 3.02 2.02
CA THR A 347 30.86 1.64 1.49
C THR A 347 30.72 0.50 2.50
N GLN A 348 29.89 0.59 3.54
CA GLN A 348 29.68 -0.53 4.48
C GLN A 348 28.28 -1.14 4.37
N THR A 349 28.19 -2.46 4.51
CA THR A 349 26.93 -3.16 4.80
C THR A 349 26.23 -2.44 5.96
N SER A 350 24.95 -2.14 5.77
CA SER A 350 24.16 -1.24 6.61
C SER A 350 24.37 -1.49 8.11
N LYS A 351 24.83 -0.47 8.84
CA LYS A 351 24.72 -0.42 10.30
C LYS A 351 23.40 0.28 10.62
N PHE A 352 22.52 -0.42 11.32
CA PHE A 352 21.22 0.11 11.73
C PHE A 352 21.38 0.96 12.99
N GLU A 353 20.75 2.12 12.99
CA GLU A 353 20.58 2.92 14.21
C GLU A 353 19.34 2.43 14.96
N ILE A 354 19.51 2.13 16.25
CA ILE A 354 18.42 1.65 17.11
C ILE A 354 17.46 2.81 17.41
N GLY A 355 16.16 2.59 17.21
CA GLY A 355 15.15 3.59 17.56
C GLY A 355 15.07 3.90 19.06
N PRO A 356 14.62 5.11 19.47
CA PRO A 356 14.61 5.56 20.87
C PRO A 356 13.69 4.74 21.77
N ASN A 357 12.71 4.04 21.18
CA ASN A 357 11.77 3.17 21.89
C ASN A 357 12.17 1.68 21.86
N CYS A 358 13.28 1.33 21.20
CA CYS A 358 13.77 -0.04 21.17
C CYS A 358 14.55 -0.33 22.45
N LYS A 359 14.09 -1.33 23.22
CA LYS A 359 14.77 -1.87 24.40
C LYS A 359 15.41 -3.19 24.00
N VAL A 360 16.74 -3.29 24.10
CA VAL A 360 17.52 -4.51 23.81
C VAL A 360 17.72 -5.32 25.08
#